data_AF-A0A1V4QZ21-F1
#
_entry.id   AF-A0A1V4QZ21-F1
#
_cell.length_a   1.000
_cell.length_b   1.000
_cell.length_c   1.000
_cell.angle_alpha   90.00
_cell.angle_beta   90.00
_cell.angle_gamma   90.00
#
_symmetry.space_group_name_H-M   'P 1'
#
loop_
_entity.id
_entity.type
_entity.pdbx_description
1 polymer ?
#
loop_
_entity_poly.entity_id
_entity_poly.type
_entity_poly.pdbx_seq_one_letter_code
_entity_poly.pdbx_strand_id
1 'polypeptide(L)'
;SHMLARVMDVPYHQMTWTCAGINHLAWFTELRRGGEDLYPLLFERSRDPEVWETDPIRFDIMHHFGRFVTESSGHFSEYVPFYRKRPDLIDKYCREGYLGATGFYADGWPQWRKRKDQQRRDIIAGKAELQLERSWEYASFIIEAMETNKPFVIHGTVPNDGLITNLPADGVVEVACLVDRRGIRPTRFGYLEPQLAAICDWNMRMYDLAAEACIQRSRKLAAQALMLDPLTAACCCPAEIKQMTEELFEAEKDFLPGF
;
A
#
# COMPACT_ATOMS: atom_id res chain seq x y z
N SER A 1 -0.87 11.27 3.91
CA SER A 1 -1.05 12.40 4.85
C SER A 1 -1.35 13.73 4.14
N HIS A 2 -0.59 14.20 3.14
CA HIS A 2 -0.90 15.48 2.44
C HIS A 2 -2.32 15.58 1.87
N MET A 3 -2.84 14.49 1.31
CA MET A 3 -4.22 14.44 0.84
C MET A 3 -5.23 14.67 1.99
N LEU A 4 -5.04 13.99 3.13
CA LEU A 4 -5.89 14.18 4.31
C LEU A 4 -5.88 15.63 4.80
N ALA A 5 -4.70 16.28 4.81
CA ALA A 5 -4.58 17.68 5.17
C ALA A 5 -5.40 18.59 4.24
N ARG A 6 -5.39 18.32 2.92
CA ARG A 6 -6.21 19.06 1.94
C ARG A 6 -7.70 18.84 2.13
N VAL A 7 -8.13 17.58 2.32
CA VAL A 7 -9.55 17.24 2.53
C VAL A 7 -10.12 17.96 3.76
N MET A 8 -9.34 18.05 4.83
CA MET A 8 -9.73 18.71 6.07
C MET A 8 -9.49 20.23 6.08
N ASP A 9 -8.86 20.78 5.03
CA ASP A 9 -8.40 22.16 4.97
C ASP A 9 -7.53 22.56 6.18
N VAL A 10 -6.57 21.69 6.52
CA VAL A 10 -5.61 21.89 7.61
C VAL A 10 -4.22 22.12 7.02
N PRO A 11 -3.48 23.18 7.42
CA PRO A 11 -2.10 23.35 7.01
C PRO A 11 -1.26 22.13 7.42
N TYR A 12 -0.60 21.49 6.44
CA TYR A 12 0.10 20.22 6.67
C TYR A 12 1.09 20.26 7.85
N HIS A 13 1.82 21.36 8.01
CA HIS A 13 2.80 21.54 9.08
C HIS A 13 2.20 21.61 10.50
N GLN A 14 0.87 21.78 10.61
CA GLN A 14 0.15 21.76 11.89
C GLN A 14 -0.44 20.37 12.20
N MET A 15 -0.35 19.43 11.26
CA MET A 15 -0.93 18.11 11.37
C MET A 15 0.13 17.09 11.80
N THR A 16 -0.13 16.41 12.92
CA THR A 16 0.65 15.26 13.37
C THR A 16 -0.14 13.98 13.11
N TRP A 17 0.56 12.93 12.71
CA TRP A 17 -0.08 11.66 12.39
C TRP A 17 0.88 10.51 12.65
N THR A 18 0.30 9.34 12.92
CA THR A 18 1.01 8.08 13.08
C THR A 18 0.33 7.04 12.21
N CYS A 19 1.09 6.19 11.52
CA CYS A 19 0.54 5.01 10.87
C CYS A 19 1.34 3.75 11.16
N ALA A 20 0.65 2.61 11.09
CA ALA A 20 1.23 1.29 11.24
C ALA A 20 0.40 0.22 10.54
N GLY A 21 1.06 -0.85 10.15
CA GLY A 21 0.45 -2.03 9.53
C GLY A 21 1.51 -2.76 8.73
N ILE A 22 1.20 -3.09 7.48
CA ILE A 22 2.15 -3.69 6.53
C ILE A 22 2.19 -2.85 5.25
N ASN A 23 3.13 -3.15 4.36
CA ASN A 23 3.23 -2.42 3.09
C ASN A 23 1.90 -2.42 2.33
N HIS A 24 1.52 -1.25 1.81
CA HIS A 24 0.23 -0.95 1.18
C HIS A 24 -1.04 -1.12 2.05
N LEU A 25 -0.91 -1.53 3.31
CA LEU A 25 -2.02 -1.84 4.20
C LEU A 25 -1.74 -1.32 5.63
N ALA A 26 -1.09 -0.16 5.71
CA ALA A 26 -0.92 0.58 6.95
C ALA A 26 -2.09 1.55 7.18
N TRP A 27 -2.39 1.83 8.45
CA TRP A 27 -3.55 2.62 8.86
C TRP A 27 -3.10 3.86 9.60
N PHE A 28 -3.70 5.02 9.31
CA PHE A 28 -3.49 6.24 10.09
C PHE A 28 -4.14 6.10 11.46
N THR A 29 -3.45 5.57 12.47
CA THR A 29 -4.05 5.33 13.79
C THR A 29 -4.20 6.61 14.62
N GLU A 30 -3.42 7.63 14.29
CA GLU A 30 -3.51 8.96 14.87
C GLU A 30 -3.52 10.03 13.78
N LEU A 31 -4.39 11.03 13.96
CA LEU A 31 -4.49 12.21 13.10
C LEU A 31 -4.89 13.39 13.97
N ARG A 32 -3.99 14.34 14.20
CA ARG A 32 -4.17 15.44 15.14
C ARG A 32 -3.72 16.78 14.61
N ARG A 33 -4.25 17.85 15.21
CA ARG A 33 -3.74 19.22 15.14
C ARG A 33 -3.49 19.73 16.55
N GLY A 34 -2.23 19.71 16.99
CA GLY A 34 -1.91 19.93 18.40
C GLY A 34 -2.59 18.87 19.28
N GLY A 35 -3.46 19.30 20.21
CA GLY A 35 -4.24 18.38 21.07
C GLY A 35 -5.55 17.87 20.47
N GLU A 36 -6.01 18.43 19.36
CA GLU A 36 -7.30 18.12 18.74
C GLU A 36 -7.22 16.84 17.88
N ASP A 37 -8.18 15.93 18.06
CA ASP A 37 -8.38 14.78 17.17
C ASP A 37 -9.11 15.22 15.89
N LEU A 38 -8.52 14.93 14.74
CA LEU A 38 -9.04 15.33 13.43
C LEU A 38 -9.93 14.28 12.79
N TYR A 39 -10.05 13.07 13.35
CA TYR A 39 -10.93 12.05 12.80
C TYR A 39 -12.40 12.48 12.67
N PRO A 40 -13.02 13.13 13.68
CA PRO A 40 -14.40 13.64 13.54
C PRO A 40 -14.57 14.56 12.33
N LEU A 41 -13.61 15.45 12.09
CA LEU A 41 -13.61 16.34 10.93
C LEU A 41 -13.43 15.55 9.63
N LEU A 42 -12.52 14.57 9.58
CA LEU A 42 -12.33 13.72 8.40
C LEU A 42 -13.61 12.94 8.04
N PHE A 43 -14.29 12.37 9.05
CA PHE A 43 -15.58 11.69 8.87
C PHE A 43 -16.64 12.63 8.33
N GLU A 44 -16.72 13.86 8.85
CA GLU A 44 -17.63 14.88 8.34
C GLU A 44 -17.33 15.24 6.88
N ARG A 45 -16.08 15.59 6.56
CA ARG A 45 -15.66 15.99 5.21
C ARG A 45 -15.86 14.89 4.18
N SER A 46 -15.65 13.63 4.55
CA SER A 46 -15.85 12.50 3.64
C SER A 46 -17.31 12.27 3.20
N ARG A 47 -18.29 12.95 3.83
CA ARG A 47 -19.70 12.89 3.41
C ARG A 47 -20.01 13.82 2.24
N ASP A 48 -19.13 14.77 1.95
CA ASP A 48 -19.23 15.59 0.75
C ASP A 48 -19.01 14.71 -0.49
N PRO A 49 -19.93 14.69 -1.46
CA PRO A 49 -19.79 13.90 -2.68
C PRO A 49 -18.51 14.18 -3.46
N GLU A 50 -18.05 15.44 -3.54
CA GLU A 50 -16.84 15.78 -4.28
C GLU A 50 -15.59 15.23 -3.58
N VAL A 51 -15.58 15.26 -2.24
CA VAL A 51 -14.50 14.66 -1.44
C VAL A 51 -14.52 13.15 -1.58
N TRP A 52 -15.70 12.53 -1.43
CA TRP A 52 -15.88 11.08 -1.51
C TRP A 52 -15.31 10.52 -2.82
N GLU A 53 -15.62 11.17 -3.94
CA GLU A 53 -15.18 10.76 -5.27
C GLU A 53 -13.67 10.81 -5.47
N THR A 54 -12.92 11.49 -4.60
CA THR A 54 -11.45 11.49 -4.68
C THR A 54 -10.80 10.19 -4.22
N ASP A 55 -11.44 9.43 -3.33
CA ASP A 55 -10.89 8.15 -2.83
C ASP A 55 -11.98 7.24 -2.18
N PRO A 56 -13.00 6.79 -2.97
CA PRO A 56 -14.25 6.22 -2.42
C PRO A 56 -14.06 5.03 -1.49
N ILE A 57 -13.17 4.10 -1.83
CA ILE A 57 -12.98 2.85 -1.09
C ILE A 57 -12.29 3.12 0.25
N ARG A 58 -11.33 4.04 0.30
CA ARG A 58 -10.66 4.37 1.57
C ARG A 58 -11.57 5.11 2.52
N PHE A 59 -12.46 5.96 2.01
CA PHE A 59 -13.49 6.58 2.84
C PHE A 59 -14.52 5.55 3.30
N ASP A 60 -15.01 4.67 2.42
CA ASP A 60 -15.92 3.59 2.77
C ASP A 60 -15.36 2.70 3.89
N ILE A 61 -14.14 2.18 3.72
CA ILE A 61 -13.53 1.34 4.75
C ILE A 61 -13.29 2.12 6.05
N MET A 62 -12.98 3.42 5.99
CA MET A 62 -12.85 4.25 7.18
C MET A 62 -14.17 4.33 7.96
N HIS A 63 -15.32 4.48 7.29
CA HIS A 63 -16.64 4.46 7.93
C HIS A 63 -16.98 3.10 8.58
N HIS A 64 -16.38 2.00 8.10
CA HIS A 64 -16.60 0.67 8.65
C HIS A 64 -15.58 0.25 9.74
N PHE A 65 -14.31 0.61 9.57
CA PHE A 65 -13.20 0.15 10.41
C PHE A 65 -12.65 1.24 11.35
N GLY A 66 -13.12 2.48 11.20
CA GLY A 66 -12.80 3.60 12.07
C GLY A 66 -11.50 4.34 11.76
N ARG A 67 -10.67 3.81 10.83
CA ARG A 67 -9.37 4.38 10.44
C ARG A 67 -9.21 4.48 8.94
N PHE A 68 -8.53 5.53 8.50
CA PHE A 68 -8.17 5.71 7.11
C PHE A 68 -6.92 4.89 6.77
N VAL A 69 -6.95 4.14 5.67
CA VAL A 69 -5.81 3.34 5.20
C VAL A 69 -4.86 4.18 4.34
N THR A 70 -3.59 3.78 4.22
CA THR A 70 -2.50 4.56 3.60
C THR A 70 -2.53 4.59 2.07
N GLU A 71 -2.92 3.51 1.41
CA GLU A 71 -2.87 3.44 -0.05
C GLU A 71 -4.19 3.74 -0.75
N SER A 72 -4.09 4.20 -2.01
CA SER A 72 -5.21 4.58 -2.87
C SER A 72 -6.31 3.50 -2.95
N SER A 73 -7.56 3.92 -3.19
CA SER A 73 -8.71 3.03 -3.37
C SER A 73 -8.43 1.81 -4.26
N GLY A 74 -7.75 1.99 -5.39
CA GLY A 74 -7.40 0.89 -6.30
C GLY A 74 -6.55 -0.17 -5.62
N HIS A 75 -5.38 0.22 -5.10
CA HIS A 75 -4.49 -0.70 -4.38
C HIS A 75 -5.17 -1.33 -3.16
N PHE A 76 -5.76 -0.54 -2.26
CA PHE A 76 -6.36 -1.12 -1.05
C PHE A 76 -7.46 -2.13 -1.36
N SER A 77 -8.26 -1.89 -2.41
CA SER A 77 -9.34 -2.81 -2.82
C SER A 77 -8.86 -4.20 -3.24
N GLU A 78 -7.57 -4.36 -3.56
CA GLU A 78 -6.95 -5.65 -3.91
C GLU A 78 -6.56 -6.46 -2.67
N TYR A 79 -6.36 -5.80 -1.52
CA TYR A 79 -5.91 -6.43 -0.27
C TYR A 79 -7.07 -6.92 0.62
N VAL A 80 -8.32 -6.74 0.18
CA VAL A 80 -9.53 -7.07 0.96
C VAL A 80 -10.62 -7.71 0.09
N PRO A 81 -11.46 -8.60 0.65
CA PRO A 81 -12.43 -9.39 -0.12
C PRO A 81 -13.74 -8.65 -0.40
N PHE A 82 -13.77 -7.32 -0.25
CA PHE A 82 -15.02 -6.56 -0.14
C PHE A 82 -15.49 -5.98 -1.47
N TYR A 83 -14.59 -5.42 -2.28
CA TYR A 83 -14.97 -4.51 -3.35
C TYR A 83 -14.89 -5.11 -4.75
N ARG A 84 -13.82 -5.87 -5.08
CA ARG A 84 -13.53 -6.29 -6.46
C ARG A 84 -14.11 -7.65 -6.87
N LYS A 85 -15.14 -8.14 -6.19
CA LYS A 85 -15.67 -9.51 -6.36
C LYS A 85 -16.93 -9.63 -7.20
N ARG A 86 -17.63 -8.53 -7.49
CA ARG A 86 -18.83 -8.53 -8.32
C ARG A 86 -18.92 -7.26 -9.16
N PRO A 87 -19.49 -7.31 -10.38
CA PRO A 87 -19.64 -6.13 -11.23
C PRO A 87 -20.34 -4.95 -10.54
N ASP A 88 -21.43 -5.19 -9.80
CA ASP A 88 -22.18 -4.14 -9.10
C ASP A 88 -21.35 -3.40 -8.04
N LEU A 89 -20.43 -4.11 -7.38
CA LEU A 89 -19.54 -3.52 -6.39
C LEU A 89 -18.40 -2.75 -7.07
N ILE A 90 -17.86 -3.28 -8.17
CA ILE A 90 -16.84 -2.60 -8.96
C ILE A 90 -17.40 -1.28 -9.50
N ASP A 91 -18.58 -1.29 -10.11
CA ASP A 91 -19.24 -0.09 -10.65
C ASP A 91 -19.54 0.95 -9.56
N LYS A 92 -19.95 0.48 -8.38
CA LYS A 92 -20.26 1.36 -7.25
C LYS A 92 -19.01 2.02 -6.66
N TYR A 93 -17.93 1.28 -6.49
CA TYR A 93 -16.80 1.70 -5.64
C TYR A 93 -15.52 2.07 -6.39
N CYS A 94 -15.25 1.48 -7.56
CA CYS A 94 -14.04 1.75 -8.32
C CYS A 94 -14.22 2.95 -9.26
N ARG A 95 -13.14 3.66 -9.55
CA ARG A 95 -13.07 4.76 -10.53
C ARG A 95 -11.84 4.61 -11.42
N GLU A 96 -11.65 5.56 -12.34
CA GLU A 96 -10.52 5.59 -13.26
C GLU A 96 -9.15 5.69 -12.54
N GLY A 97 -8.11 5.24 -13.23
CA GLY A 97 -6.73 5.35 -12.75
C GLY A 97 -6.46 4.58 -11.45
N TYR A 98 -5.76 5.22 -10.53
CA TYR A 98 -5.39 4.67 -9.22
C TYR A 98 -6.58 4.41 -8.28
N LEU A 99 -7.80 4.74 -8.70
CA LEU A 99 -9.01 4.56 -7.91
C LEU A 99 -9.74 3.24 -8.21
N GLY A 100 -9.07 2.30 -8.89
CA GLY A 100 -9.56 0.93 -9.06
C GLY A 100 -9.83 0.52 -10.50
N ALA A 101 -9.36 1.28 -11.50
CA ALA A 101 -9.56 0.94 -12.90
C ALA A 101 -8.98 -0.44 -13.26
N THR A 102 -9.78 -1.25 -13.95
CA THR A 102 -9.34 -2.52 -14.50
C THR A 102 -8.25 -2.30 -15.54
N GLY A 103 -7.15 -3.06 -15.45
CA GLY A 103 -6.07 -3.01 -16.44
C GLY A 103 -5.22 -1.74 -16.42
N PHE A 104 -5.40 -0.83 -15.46
CA PHE A 104 -4.76 0.49 -15.47
C PHE A 104 -3.24 0.47 -15.72
N TYR A 105 -2.52 -0.40 -15.01
CA TYR A 105 -1.08 -0.56 -15.21
C TYR A 105 -0.73 -1.23 -16.54
N ALA A 106 -1.48 -2.27 -16.94
CA ALA A 106 -1.24 -2.96 -18.20
C ALA A 106 -1.39 -2.01 -19.41
N ASP A 107 -2.40 -1.15 -19.38
CA ASP A 107 -2.67 -0.17 -20.43
C ASP A 107 -1.73 1.03 -20.38
N GLY A 108 -1.44 1.51 -19.16
CA GLY A 108 -0.63 2.71 -18.93
C GLY A 108 0.87 2.50 -19.12
N TRP A 109 1.40 1.36 -18.65
CA TRP A 109 2.84 1.12 -18.53
C TRP A 109 3.61 1.22 -19.86
N PRO A 110 3.18 0.61 -20.97
CA PRO A 110 3.88 0.72 -22.25
C PRO A 110 4.02 2.17 -22.72
N GLN A 111 2.98 2.98 -22.47
CA GLN A 111 2.97 4.39 -22.85
C GLN A 111 3.82 5.24 -21.90
N TRP A 112 3.75 5.00 -20.59
CA TRP A 112 4.61 5.67 -19.61
C TRP A 112 6.09 5.41 -19.90
N ARG A 113 6.44 4.17 -20.24
CA ARG A 113 7.82 3.79 -20.59
C ARG A 113 8.31 4.54 -21.83
N LYS A 114 7.53 4.51 -22.92
CA LYS A 114 7.84 5.25 -24.16
C LYS A 114 8.02 6.74 -23.90
N ARG A 115 7.10 7.36 -23.14
CA ARG A 115 7.18 8.79 -22.77
C ARG A 115 8.41 9.09 -21.94
N LYS A 116 8.76 8.26 -20.95
CA LYS A 116 9.96 8.45 -20.12
C LYS A 116 11.25 8.30 -20.92
N ASP A 117 11.31 7.37 -21.87
CA ASP A 117 12.47 7.25 -22.75
C ASP A 117 12.60 8.43 -23.71
N GLN A 118 11.48 8.93 -24.22
CA GLN A 118 11.50 10.15 -25.04
C GLN A 118 11.95 11.36 -24.22
N GLN A 119 11.41 11.54 -23.01
CA GLN A 119 11.81 12.62 -22.10
C GLN A 119 13.33 12.61 -21.86
N ARG A 120 13.93 11.43 -21.62
CA ARG A 120 15.39 11.30 -21.44
C ARG A 120 16.17 11.71 -22.69
N ARG A 121 15.70 11.32 -23.88
CA ARG A 121 16.32 11.73 -25.15
C ARG A 121 16.23 13.24 -25.35
N ASP A 122 15.09 13.85 -25.02
CA ASP A 122 14.88 15.28 -25.15
C ASP A 122 15.79 16.07 -24.19
N ILE A 123 15.99 15.57 -22.96
CA ILE A 123 16.97 16.15 -22.02
C ILE A 123 18.39 16.11 -22.59
N ILE A 124 18.83 14.96 -23.09
CA ILE A 124 20.18 14.81 -23.68
C ILE A 124 20.37 15.72 -24.91
N ALA A 125 19.29 15.90 -25.70
CA ALA A 125 19.30 16.75 -26.88
C ALA A 125 19.14 18.25 -26.57
N GLY A 126 19.03 18.66 -25.30
CA GLY A 126 18.81 20.05 -24.89
C GLY A 126 17.41 20.59 -25.22
N LYS A 127 16.44 19.71 -25.48
CA LYS A 127 15.03 20.06 -25.78
C LYS A 127 14.13 20.12 -24.54
N ALA A 128 14.61 19.58 -23.43
CA ALA A 128 13.93 19.60 -22.14
C ALA A 128 14.96 19.78 -21.03
N GLU A 129 14.55 20.40 -19.93
CA GLU A 129 15.41 20.56 -18.75
C GLU A 129 15.28 19.36 -17.80
N LEU A 130 16.35 19.11 -17.05
CA LEU A 130 16.34 18.14 -15.97
C LEU A 130 15.68 18.75 -14.73
N GLN A 131 14.64 18.11 -14.20
CA GLN A 131 14.03 18.54 -12.94
C GLN A 131 14.95 18.15 -11.77
N LEU A 132 15.53 19.17 -11.11
CA LEU A 132 16.42 19.01 -9.96
C LEU A 132 15.71 19.15 -8.62
N GLU A 133 14.42 19.51 -8.64
CA GLU A 133 13.60 19.56 -7.44
C GLU A 133 13.48 18.18 -6.82
N ARG A 134 13.76 18.10 -5.51
CA ARG A 134 13.64 16.85 -4.77
C ARG A 134 12.18 16.43 -4.70
N SER A 135 11.90 15.18 -5.05
CA SER A 135 10.59 14.58 -4.84
C SER A 135 10.38 14.20 -3.37
N TRP A 136 9.19 13.69 -3.05
CA TRP A 136 8.84 13.16 -1.73
C TRP A 136 9.34 11.72 -1.51
N GLU A 137 10.05 11.14 -2.48
CA GLU A 137 10.57 9.77 -2.39
C GLU A 137 11.66 9.66 -1.34
N TYR A 138 11.49 8.69 -0.42
CA TYR A 138 12.34 8.58 0.77
C TYR A 138 13.81 8.30 0.49
N ALA A 139 14.17 7.71 -0.66
CA ALA A 139 15.55 7.31 -0.96
C ALA A 139 16.55 8.46 -0.77
N SER A 140 16.24 9.65 -1.31
CA SER A 140 17.11 10.81 -1.17
C SER A 140 17.20 11.32 0.27
N PHE A 141 16.12 11.21 1.06
CA PHE A 141 16.07 11.61 2.47
C PHE A 141 16.85 10.65 3.36
N ILE A 142 16.76 9.35 3.08
CA ILE A 142 17.52 8.31 3.78
C ILE A 142 19.02 8.56 3.58
N ILE A 143 19.46 8.74 2.33
CA ILE A 143 20.87 8.99 2.01
C ILE A 143 21.36 10.28 2.69
N GLU A 144 20.62 11.39 2.56
CA GLU A 144 21.02 12.65 3.21
C GLU A 144 21.10 12.52 4.73
N ALA A 145 20.13 11.86 5.37
CA ALA A 145 20.09 11.71 6.82
C ALA A 145 21.28 10.89 7.34
N MET A 146 21.65 9.83 6.64
CA MET A 146 22.80 8.99 6.99
C MET A 146 24.14 9.71 6.75
N GLU A 147 24.30 10.40 5.62
CA GLU A 147 25.55 11.06 5.26
C GLU A 147 25.80 12.36 6.04
N THR A 148 24.75 13.14 6.31
CA THR A 148 24.86 14.49 6.88
C THR A 148 24.42 14.61 8.33
N ASN A 149 23.88 13.52 8.91
CA ASN A 149 23.31 13.51 10.26
C ASN A 149 22.20 14.56 10.45
N LYS A 150 21.41 14.83 9.41
CA LYS A 150 20.15 15.57 9.50
C LYS A 150 19.01 14.55 9.65
N PRO A 151 18.51 14.28 10.87
CA PRO A 151 17.61 13.16 11.07
C PRO A 151 16.30 13.33 10.30
N PHE A 152 15.77 12.21 9.80
CA PHE A 152 14.51 12.18 9.06
C PHE A 152 13.69 10.96 9.47
N VAL A 153 12.37 11.09 9.53
CA VAL A 153 11.47 9.98 9.82
C VAL A 153 10.83 9.52 8.52
N ILE A 154 11.01 8.24 8.22
CA ILE A 154 10.30 7.54 7.14
C ILE A 154 9.29 6.57 7.76
N HIS A 155 8.34 6.08 6.96
CA HIS A 155 7.60 4.86 7.32
C HIS A 155 8.17 3.74 6.45
N GLY A 156 8.86 2.80 7.09
CA GLY A 156 9.67 1.80 6.42
C GLY A 156 9.17 0.39 6.67
N THR A 157 9.29 -0.45 5.65
CA THR A 157 9.03 -1.89 5.71
C THR A 157 10.22 -2.61 6.34
N VAL A 158 10.03 -3.20 7.52
CA VAL A 158 11.10 -3.75 8.38
C VAL A 158 10.63 -5.03 9.09
N PRO A 159 11.54 -5.91 9.54
CA PRO A 159 11.18 -7.04 10.40
C PRO A 159 10.41 -6.58 11.62
N ASN A 160 9.33 -7.29 11.98
CA ASN A 160 8.44 -6.88 13.05
C ASN A 160 9.13 -6.91 14.41
N ASP A 161 9.73 -8.02 14.83
CA ASP A 161 10.47 -8.14 16.10
C ASP A 161 9.79 -7.44 17.31
N GLY A 162 8.46 -7.56 17.40
CA GLY A 162 7.65 -6.94 18.45
C GLY A 162 7.35 -5.43 18.31
N LEU A 163 7.63 -4.81 17.16
CA LEU A 163 7.30 -3.41 16.84
C LEU A 163 5.78 -3.19 16.85
N ILE A 164 5.02 -4.07 16.18
CA ILE A 164 3.57 -4.20 16.29
C ILE A 164 3.27 -5.48 17.06
N THR A 165 2.81 -5.33 18.31
CA THR A 165 2.82 -6.40 19.31
C THR A 165 1.81 -7.53 19.08
N ASN A 166 0.78 -7.27 18.28
CA ASN A 166 -0.28 -8.22 17.95
C ASN A 166 -0.25 -8.68 16.49
N LEU A 167 0.91 -8.54 15.83
CA LEU A 167 1.24 -9.18 14.55
C LEU A 167 2.39 -10.19 14.75
N PRO A 168 2.57 -11.17 13.84
CA PRO A 168 3.66 -12.15 13.92
C PRO A 168 5.04 -11.48 14.07
N ALA A 169 5.84 -11.94 15.03
CA ALA A 169 7.13 -11.31 15.34
C ALA A 169 8.20 -11.54 14.26
N ASP A 170 8.09 -12.66 13.55
CA ASP A 170 8.91 -13.07 12.41
C ASP A 170 8.43 -12.49 11.07
N GLY A 171 7.30 -11.78 11.06
CA GLY A 171 6.79 -11.11 9.87
C GLY A 171 7.47 -9.78 9.57
N VAL A 172 6.99 -9.11 8.52
CA VAL A 172 7.47 -7.79 8.08
C VAL A 172 6.33 -6.78 8.20
N VAL A 173 6.61 -5.63 8.81
CA VAL A 173 5.64 -4.56 9.10
C VAL A 173 6.11 -3.23 8.55
N GLU A 174 5.20 -2.28 8.44
CA GLU A 174 5.49 -0.90 8.09
C GLU A 174 5.22 0.01 9.29
N VAL A 175 6.27 0.64 9.81
CA VAL A 175 6.22 1.54 10.98
C VAL A 175 7.14 2.74 10.78
N ALA A 176 7.01 3.75 11.63
CA ALA A 176 7.92 4.88 11.65
C ALA A 176 9.35 4.42 11.97
N CYS A 177 10.32 4.91 11.19
CA CYS A 177 11.74 4.65 11.35
C CYS A 177 12.51 5.98 11.40
N LEU A 178 13.27 6.19 12.47
CA LEU A 178 14.21 7.30 12.55
C LEU A 178 15.46 6.96 11.73
N VAL A 179 15.84 7.83 10.81
CA VAL A 179 17.06 7.71 10.03
C VAL A 179 18.02 8.81 10.46
N ASP A 180 19.23 8.42 10.86
CA ASP A 180 20.32 9.32 11.23
C ASP A 180 21.68 8.71 10.80
N ARG A 181 22.81 9.32 11.21
CA ARG A 181 24.15 8.82 10.87
C ARG A 181 24.43 7.38 11.31
N ARG A 182 23.68 6.87 12.29
CA ARG A 182 23.81 5.51 12.83
C ARG A 182 22.91 4.51 12.08
N GLY A 183 22.22 4.94 11.03
CA GLY A 183 21.39 4.11 10.16
C GLY A 183 19.89 4.26 10.42
N ILE A 184 19.14 3.21 10.07
CA ILE A 184 17.68 3.17 10.18
C ILE A 184 17.30 2.49 11.49
N ARG A 185 16.43 3.14 12.26
CA ARG A 185 15.95 2.66 13.56
C ARG A 185 14.44 2.61 13.59
N PRO A 186 13.84 1.42 13.46
CA PRO A 186 12.41 1.24 13.64
C PRO A 186 11.98 1.69 15.03
N THR A 187 10.80 2.31 15.10
CA THR A 187 10.20 2.74 16.37
C THR A 187 9.07 1.80 16.72
N ARG A 188 9.03 1.38 18.00
CA ARG A 188 7.97 0.50 18.49
C ARG A 188 6.63 1.23 18.39
N PHE A 189 5.71 0.68 17.61
CA PHE A 189 4.35 1.18 17.49
C PHE A 189 3.49 0.72 18.68
N GLY A 190 3.58 -0.56 19.04
CA GLY A 190 2.78 -1.15 20.11
C GLY A 190 1.58 -1.93 19.57
N TYR A 191 0.42 -1.76 20.20
CA TYR A 191 -0.78 -2.53 19.87
C TYR A 191 -1.57 -1.85 18.76
N LEU A 192 -1.80 -2.54 17.64
CA LEU A 192 -2.67 -2.08 16.55
C LEU A 192 -4.11 -2.50 16.81
N GLU A 193 -5.09 -1.65 16.50
CA GLU A 193 -6.49 -1.96 16.73
C GLU A 193 -6.88 -3.34 16.13
N PRO A 194 -7.61 -4.21 16.86
CA PRO A 194 -7.69 -5.63 16.54
C PRO A 194 -8.22 -5.94 15.14
N GLN A 195 -9.20 -5.17 14.67
CA GLN A 195 -9.80 -5.33 13.35
C GLN A 195 -8.83 -4.98 12.21
N LEU A 196 -7.91 -4.03 12.46
CA LEU A 196 -6.91 -3.61 11.48
C LEU A 196 -5.74 -4.60 11.46
N ALA A 197 -5.33 -5.06 12.65
CA ALA A 197 -4.33 -6.10 12.81
C ALA A 197 -4.79 -7.42 12.16
N ALA A 198 -6.08 -7.78 12.28
CA ALA A 198 -6.62 -8.97 11.64
C ALA A 198 -6.51 -8.94 10.11
N ILE A 199 -6.76 -7.79 9.47
CA ILE A 199 -6.60 -7.63 8.01
C ILE A 199 -5.12 -7.75 7.63
N CYS A 200 -4.22 -7.13 8.41
CA CYS A 200 -2.78 -7.23 8.20
C CYS A 200 -2.29 -8.67 8.35
N ASP A 201 -2.64 -9.35 9.44
CA ASP A 201 -2.23 -10.73 9.72
C ASP A 201 -2.69 -11.70 8.64
N TRP A 202 -3.94 -11.57 8.15
CA TRP A 202 -4.44 -12.40 7.05
C TRP A 202 -3.54 -12.26 5.80
N ASN A 203 -3.24 -11.03 5.39
CA ASN A 203 -2.36 -10.77 4.26
C ASN A 203 -0.93 -11.29 4.49
N MET A 204 -0.37 -11.10 5.70
CA MET A 204 0.96 -11.61 6.04
C MET A 204 1.06 -13.14 5.88
N ARG A 205 0.06 -13.89 6.33
CA ARG A 205 0.06 -15.37 6.18
C ARG A 205 0.01 -15.82 4.73
N MET A 206 -0.65 -15.06 3.85
CA MET A 206 -0.59 -15.31 2.42
C MET A 206 0.81 -15.06 1.87
N TYR A 207 1.46 -13.95 2.26
CA TYR A 207 2.80 -13.61 1.80
C TYR A 207 3.85 -14.63 2.23
N ASP A 208 3.81 -15.09 3.47
CA ASP A 208 4.75 -16.11 3.98
C ASP A 208 4.62 -17.40 3.17
N LEU A 209 3.39 -17.83 2.87
CA LEU A 209 3.15 -19.03 2.08
C LEU A 209 3.57 -18.87 0.61
N ALA A 210 3.37 -17.68 0.04
CA ALA A 210 3.85 -17.35 -1.31
C ALA A 210 5.38 -17.34 -1.37
N ALA A 211 6.06 -16.78 -0.36
CA ALA A 211 7.50 -16.79 -0.25
C ALA A 211 8.03 -18.23 -0.13
N GLU A 212 7.40 -19.08 0.69
CA GLU A 212 7.77 -20.48 0.81
C GLU A 212 7.57 -21.26 -0.50
N ALA A 213 6.50 -20.96 -1.24
CA ALA A 213 6.28 -21.51 -2.57
C ALA A 213 7.44 -21.18 -3.52
N CYS A 214 7.97 -19.96 -3.44
CA CYS A 214 9.13 -19.53 -4.22
C CYS A 214 10.43 -20.23 -3.80
N ILE A 215 10.69 -20.33 -2.50
CA ILE A 215 11.89 -20.98 -1.97
C ILE A 215 11.91 -22.47 -2.31
N GLN A 216 10.79 -23.16 -2.12
CA GLN A 216 10.65 -24.60 -2.39
C GLN A 216 10.36 -24.93 -3.86
N ARG A 217 10.06 -23.92 -4.69
CA ARG A 217 9.57 -24.08 -6.07
C ARG A 217 8.35 -25.00 -6.14
N SER A 218 7.38 -24.74 -5.27
CA SER A 218 6.22 -25.61 -5.07
C SER A 218 4.95 -24.95 -5.61
N ARG A 219 4.47 -25.43 -6.77
CA ARG A 219 3.17 -25.03 -7.34
C ARG A 219 2.00 -25.30 -6.37
N LYS A 220 2.11 -26.35 -5.56
CA LYS A 220 1.13 -26.66 -4.52
C LYS A 220 1.05 -25.56 -3.47
N LEU A 221 2.20 -25.10 -2.95
CA LEU A 221 2.22 -24.00 -1.98
C LEU A 221 1.74 -22.70 -2.61
N ALA A 222 2.09 -22.43 -3.87
CA ALA A 222 1.61 -21.27 -4.60
C ALA A 222 0.07 -21.28 -4.73
N ALA A 223 -0.52 -22.41 -5.10
CA ALA A 223 -1.98 -22.56 -5.14
C ALA A 223 -2.62 -22.34 -3.77
N GLN A 224 -2.00 -22.82 -2.69
CA GLN A 224 -2.48 -22.59 -1.33
C GLN A 224 -2.36 -21.12 -0.91
N ALA A 225 -1.29 -20.42 -1.32
CA ALA A 225 -1.14 -18.99 -1.09
C ALA A 225 -2.26 -18.20 -1.80
N LEU A 226 -2.55 -18.53 -3.06
CA LEU A 226 -3.66 -17.93 -3.80
C LEU A 226 -5.04 -18.27 -3.19
N MET A 227 -5.19 -19.40 -2.50
CA MET A 227 -6.40 -19.68 -1.71
C MET A 227 -6.53 -18.83 -0.45
N LEU A 228 -5.42 -18.33 0.09
CA LEU A 228 -5.39 -17.40 1.24
C LEU A 228 -5.47 -15.94 0.81
N ASP A 229 -5.18 -15.62 -0.46
CA ASP A 229 -5.35 -14.27 -1.00
C ASP A 229 -6.80 -13.80 -0.85
N PRO A 230 -7.06 -12.67 -0.17
CA PRO A 230 -8.42 -12.24 0.14
C PRO A 230 -9.31 -12.07 -1.10
N LEU A 231 -8.77 -11.51 -2.18
CA LEU A 231 -9.55 -11.25 -3.37
C LEU A 231 -9.87 -12.54 -4.13
N THR A 232 -8.86 -13.38 -4.34
CA THR A 232 -9.01 -14.67 -5.00
C THR A 232 -10.00 -15.57 -4.26
N ALA A 233 -9.89 -15.65 -2.93
CA ALA A 233 -10.83 -16.39 -2.08
C ALA A 233 -12.26 -15.83 -2.12
N ALA A 234 -12.44 -14.54 -2.42
CA ALA A 234 -13.75 -13.93 -2.55
C ALA A 234 -14.41 -14.20 -3.92
N CYS A 235 -13.60 -14.40 -4.95
CA CYS A 235 -14.05 -14.54 -6.34
C CYS A 235 -14.20 -15.99 -6.80
N CYS A 236 -13.42 -16.92 -6.23
CA CYS A 236 -13.25 -18.27 -6.75
C CYS A 236 -13.36 -19.34 -5.67
N CYS A 237 -13.83 -20.54 -6.04
CA CYS A 237 -13.74 -21.73 -5.20
C CYS A 237 -12.34 -22.38 -5.33
N PRO A 238 -11.92 -23.25 -4.38
CA PRO A 238 -10.56 -23.83 -4.41
C PRO A 238 -10.19 -24.58 -5.70
N ALA A 239 -11.17 -25.20 -6.38
CA ALA A 239 -10.92 -25.88 -7.65
C ALA A 239 -10.56 -24.89 -8.77
N GLU A 240 -11.29 -23.78 -8.87
CA GLU A 240 -11.01 -22.70 -9.83
C GLU A 240 -9.67 -22.04 -9.53
N ILE A 241 -9.34 -21.80 -8.26
CA ILE A 241 -8.06 -21.21 -7.85
C ILE A 241 -6.90 -22.12 -8.27
N LYS A 242 -7.02 -23.43 -8.05
CA LYS A 242 -6.00 -24.39 -8.47
C LYS A 242 -5.82 -24.38 -10.00
N GLN A 243 -6.91 -24.36 -10.75
CA GLN A 243 -6.84 -24.29 -12.21
C GLN A 243 -6.17 -23.01 -12.67
N MET A 244 -6.61 -21.84 -12.17
CA MET A 244 -6.02 -20.54 -12.46
C MET A 244 -4.53 -20.52 -12.13
N THR A 245 -4.12 -21.15 -11.03
CA THR A 245 -2.71 -21.25 -10.65
C THR A 245 -1.88 -21.95 -11.72
N GLU A 246 -2.35 -23.09 -12.24
CA GLU A 246 -1.64 -23.83 -13.30
C GLU A 246 -1.62 -23.05 -14.62
N GLU A 247 -2.70 -22.34 -14.95
CA GLU A 247 -2.75 -21.46 -16.13
C GLU A 247 -1.72 -20.32 -16.04
N LEU A 248 -1.56 -19.71 -14.86
CA LEU A 248 -0.53 -18.68 -14.60
C LEU A 248 0.88 -19.26 -14.72
N PHE A 249 1.15 -20.46 -14.18
CA PHE A 249 2.47 -21.09 -14.32
C PHE A 249 2.81 -21.44 -15.77
N GLU A 250 1.84 -21.90 -16.57
CA GLU A 250 2.08 -22.16 -17.99
C GLU A 250 2.32 -20.86 -18.76
N ALA A 251 1.55 -19.82 -18.48
CA ALA A 251 1.71 -18.51 -19.11
C ALA A 251 3.09 -17.89 -18.81
N GLU A 252 3.60 -18.08 -17.59
CA GLU A 252 4.84 -17.46 -17.09
C GLU A 252 6.03 -18.44 -17.07
N LYS A 253 5.94 -19.60 -17.74
CA LYS A 253 6.94 -20.67 -17.66
C LYS A 253 8.37 -20.23 -18.02
N ASP A 254 8.49 -19.29 -18.95
CA ASP A 254 9.79 -18.77 -19.39
C ASP A 254 10.45 -17.88 -18.31
N PHE A 255 9.65 -17.31 -17.40
CA PHE A 255 10.08 -16.47 -16.29
C PHE A 255 10.21 -17.23 -14.96
N LEU A 256 9.67 -18.45 -14.87
CA LEU A 256 9.66 -19.28 -13.66
C LEU A 256 10.46 -20.58 -13.82
N PRO A 257 11.74 -20.52 -14.22
CA PRO A 257 12.53 -21.72 -14.43
C PRO A 257 12.71 -22.52 -13.12
N GLY A 258 12.36 -23.79 -13.17
CA GLY A 258 12.51 -24.73 -12.06
C GLY A 258 11.28 -24.90 -11.18
N PHE A 259 10.15 -24.28 -11.54
CA PHE A 259 8.83 -24.54 -10.96
C PHE A 259 8.01 -25.59 -11.72
#